data_AF-L0AC63-F1
#
_entry.id   AF-L0AC63-F1
#
_cell.length_a   1.000
_cell.length_b   1.000
_cell.length_c   1.000
_cell.angle_alpha   90.00
_cell.angle_beta   90.00
_cell.angle_gamma   90.00
#
_symmetry.space_group_name_H-M   'P 1'
#
loop_
_entity.id
_entity.type
_entity.pdbx_description
1 polymer ?
#
loop_
_entity_poly.entity_id
_entity_poly.type
_entity_poly.pdbx_seq_one_letter_code
_entity_poly.pdbx_strand_id
1 'polypeptide(L)'
;MIIMGASSEGADAIKEIKRILEILLENYNKFFNNDERLNSDGIRLYKRISYYLYLIDQKDIVNSYKKSFRNPTLENILDFARHFIKDVDNIIKISAFNEIYYDTVFKDVKLNDK
;
A
#
# COMPACT_ATOMS: atom_id res chain seq x y z
N MET A 1 19.16 -6.43 0.01
CA MET A 1 19.47 -7.08 -1.27
C MET A 1 19.13 -6.09 -2.37
N ILE A 2 20.13 -5.54 -3.06
CA ILE A 2 19.90 -4.64 -4.21
C ILE A 2 19.68 -5.56 -5.41
N ILE A 3 18.54 -5.41 -6.09
CA ILE A 3 18.15 -6.24 -7.24
C ILE A 3 19.11 -5.90 -8.39
N MET A 4 20.20 -6.67 -8.51
CA MET A 4 21.10 -6.64 -9.66
C MET A 4 20.61 -7.68 -10.66
N GLY A 5 20.14 -7.23 -11.83
CA GLY A 5 19.90 -8.09 -12.99
C GLY A 5 18.49 -8.09 -13.61
N ALA A 6 17.62 -7.12 -13.31
CA ALA A 6 16.33 -7.01 -14.02
C ALA A 6 16.53 -6.27 -15.36
N SER A 7 15.88 -6.73 -16.43
CA SER A 7 15.70 -5.95 -17.66
C SER A 7 15.13 -4.56 -17.34
N SER A 8 15.27 -3.59 -18.25
CA SER A 8 14.66 -2.25 -18.06
C SER A 8 13.18 -2.35 -17.69
N GLU A 9 12.47 -3.30 -18.30
CA GLU A 9 11.07 -3.61 -18.02
C GLU A 9 10.83 -4.10 -16.58
N GLY A 10 11.69 -4.97 -16.05
CA GLY A 10 11.58 -5.45 -14.68
C GLY A 10 11.86 -4.36 -13.64
N ALA A 11 12.80 -3.46 -13.92
CA ALA A 11 13.07 -2.31 -13.06
C ALA A 11 11.89 -1.32 -13.05
N ASP A 12 11.27 -1.08 -14.21
CA ASP A 12 10.10 -0.21 -14.30
C ASP A 12 8.85 -0.86 -13.67
N ALA A 13 8.69 -2.18 -13.79
CA ALA A 13 7.66 -2.94 -13.07
C ALA A 13 7.79 -2.76 -11.55
N ILE A 14 9.00 -2.84 -11.00
CA ILE A 14 9.26 -2.61 -9.56
C ILE A 14 8.84 -1.20 -9.14
N LYS A 15 9.14 -0.18 -9.96
CA LYS A 15 8.73 1.22 -9.69
C LYS A 15 7.21 1.36 -9.67
N GLU A 16 6.51 0.76 -10.62
CA GLU A 16 5.05 0.82 -10.71
C GLU A 16 4.38 0.09 -9.53
N ILE A 17 4.89 -1.08 -9.12
CA ILE A 17 4.41 -1.76 -7.91
C ILE A 17 4.60 -0.88 -6.69
N LYS A 18 5.81 -0.33 -6.51
CA LYS A 18 6.12 0.58 -5.41
C LYS A 18 5.15 1.76 -5.37
N ARG A 19 4.91 2.42 -6.51
CA ARG A 19 3.98 3.54 -6.62
C ARG A 19 2.55 3.17 -6.21
N ILE A 20 2.06 2.00 -6.66
CA ILE A 20 0.72 1.53 -6.26
C ILE A 20 0.64 1.34 -4.75
N LEU A 21 1.66 0.74 -4.14
CA LEU A 21 1.73 0.53 -2.69
C LEU A 21 1.78 1.85 -1.92
N GLU A 22 2.59 2.82 -2.37
CA GLU A 22 2.65 4.15 -1.75
C GLU A 22 1.27 4.84 -1.79
N ILE A 23 0.59 4.85 -2.94
CA ILE A 23 -0.75 5.42 -3.07
C ILE A 23 -1.74 4.74 -2.09
N LEU A 24 -1.70 3.41 -1.98
CA LEU A 24 -2.57 2.66 -1.08
C LEU A 24 -2.35 3.04 0.38
N LEU A 25 -1.08 3.13 0.82
CA LEU A 25 -0.71 3.33 2.21
C LEU A 25 -0.80 4.81 2.63
N GLU A 26 -0.46 5.75 1.75
CA GLU A 26 -0.60 7.18 2.00
C GLU A 26 -2.08 7.60 2.11
N ASN A 27 -2.97 6.89 1.42
CA ASN A 27 -4.42 7.10 1.44
C ASN A 27 -5.14 5.97 2.18
N TYR A 28 -4.58 5.55 3.31
CA TYR A 28 -5.04 4.40 4.09
C TYR A 28 -6.56 4.41 4.31
N ASN A 29 -7.11 5.49 4.85
CA ASN A 29 -8.54 5.60 5.17
C ASN A 29 -9.47 5.51 3.94
N LYS A 30 -8.98 5.83 2.75
CA LYS A 30 -9.74 5.71 1.51
C LYS A 30 -9.81 4.27 1.03
N PHE A 31 -8.75 3.50 1.24
CA PHE A 31 -8.58 2.17 0.63
C PHE A 31 -8.76 1.02 1.60
N PHE A 32 -8.71 1.29 2.90
CA PHE A 32 -8.94 0.32 3.97
C PHE A 32 -10.25 0.64 4.69
N ASN A 33 -10.95 -0.40 5.12
CA ASN A 33 -12.12 -0.27 5.99
C ASN A 33 -11.69 -0.21 7.47
N ASN A 34 -12.66 -0.06 8.36
CA ASN A 34 -12.41 0.01 9.81
C ASN A 34 -11.80 -1.28 10.40
N ASP A 35 -11.90 -2.41 9.70
CA ASP A 35 -11.26 -3.68 10.09
C ASP A 35 -9.83 -3.83 9.53
N GLU A 36 -9.26 -2.73 9.03
CA GLU A 36 -7.93 -2.67 8.40
C GLU A 36 -7.80 -3.61 7.19
N ARG A 37 -8.87 -3.79 6.41
CA ARG A 37 -8.87 -4.60 5.18
C ARG A 37 -9.11 -3.73 3.96
N LEU A 38 -8.49 -4.08 2.84
CA LEU A 38 -8.77 -3.37 1.58
C LEU A 38 -10.27 -3.44 1.27
N ASN A 39 -10.85 -2.27 1.02
CA ASN A 39 -12.20 -2.15 0.48
C ASN A 39 -12.20 -2.41 -1.04
N SER A 40 -13.36 -2.27 -1.70
CA SER A 40 -13.49 -2.53 -3.14
C SER A 40 -12.56 -1.68 -4.01
N ASP A 41 -12.29 -0.43 -3.62
CA ASP A 41 -11.42 0.47 -4.37
C ASP A 41 -9.96 0.12 -4.16
N GLY A 42 -9.59 -0.20 -2.91
CA GLY A 42 -8.28 -0.71 -2.55
C GLY A 42 -7.95 -1.99 -3.31
N ILE A 43 -8.88 -2.94 -3.40
CA ILE A 43 -8.71 -4.19 -4.16
C ILE A 43 -8.54 -3.92 -5.65
N ARG A 44 -9.32 -3.02 -6.24
CA ARG A 44 -9.19 -2.67 -7.67
C ARG A 44 -7.82 -2.10 -7.98
N LEU A 45 -7.33 -1.20 -7.13
CA LEU A 45 -5.99 -0.62 -7.27
C LEU A 45 -4.90 -1.69 -7.06
N TYR A 46 -4.98 -2.46 -5.97
CA TYR A 46 -4.01 -3.48 -5.61
C TYR A 46 -3.89 -4.58 -6.67
N LYS A 47 -5.00 -4.97 -7.30
CA LYS A 47 -5.02 -5.97 -8.39
C LYS A 47 -4.12 -5.59 -9.56
N ARG A 48 -3.85 -4.29 -9.79
CA ARG A 48 -2.95 -3.84 -10.88
C ARG A 48 -1.52 -4.34 -10.70
N ILE A 49 -1.10 -4.65 -9.47
CA ILE A 49 0.23 -5.21 -9.19
C ILE A 49 0.45 -6.54 -9.92
N SER A 50 -0.60 -7.35 -10.14
CA SER A 50 -0.44 -8.63 -10.83
C SER A 50 0.11 -8.49 -12.24
N TYR A 51 -0.15 -7.38 -12.94
CA TYR A 51 0.39 -7.15 -14.29
C TYR A 51 1.92 -7.01 -14.28
N TYR A 52 2.45 -6.30 -13.30
CA TYR A 52 3.88 -6.03 -13.16
C TYR A 52 4.64 -7.23 -12.60
N LEU A 53 4.01 -8.05 -11.77
CA LEU A 53 4.63 -9.25 -11.21
C LEU A 53 5.07 -10.28 -12.26
N TYR A 54 4.40 -10.34 -13.42
CA TYR A 54 4.82 -11.21 -14.52
C TYR A 54 6.19 -10.81 -15.12
N LEU A 55 6.64 -9.57 -14.89
CA LEU A 55 7.89 -9.02 -15.41
C LEU A 55 9.06 -9.14 -14.41
N ILE A 56 8.78 -9.60 -13.20
CA ILE A 56 9.74 -9.69 -12.10
C ILE A 56 9.87 -11.17 -11.78
N ASP A 57 10.87 -11.85 -12.35
CA ASP A 57 11.07 -13.31 -12.23
C ASP A 57 11.53 -13.71 -10.79
N GLN A 58 10.66 -13.47 -9.80
CA GLN A 58 10.93 -13.70 -8.38
C GLN A 58 9.71 -14.37 -7.73
N LYS A 59 9.76 -15.71 -7.65
CA LYS A 59 8.66 -16.54 -7.14
C LYS A 59 8.22 -16.17 -5.72
N ASP A 60 9.15 -15.79 -4.85
CA ASP A 60 8.85 -15.45 -3.46
C ASP A 60 7.98 -14.20 -3.36
N ILE A 61 8.28 -13.17 -4.16
CA ILE A 61 7.48 -11.94 -4.25
C ILE A 61 6.07 -12.27 -4.78
N VAL A 62 5.97 -13.09 -5.82
CA VAL A 62 4.68 -13.51 -6.39
C VAL A 62 3.85 -14.27 -5.36
N ASN A 63 4.46 -15.16 -4.58
CA ASN A 63 3.77 -15.90 -3.52
C ASN A 63 3.33 -14.98 -2.38
N SER A 64 4.17 -14.02 -1.99
CA SER A 64 3.81 -13.00 -1.00
C SER A 64 2.61 -12.17 -1.46
N TYR A 65 2.57 -11.75 -2.72
CA TYR A 65 1.40 -11.06 -3.29
C TYR A 65 0.14 -11.92 -3.29
N LYS A 66 0.24 -13.21 -3.66
CA LYS A 66 -0.92 -14.10 -3.65
C LYS A 66 -1.49 -14.28 -2.24
N LYS A 67 -0.61 -14.39 -1.23
CA LYS A 67 -1.00 -14.48 0.19
C LYS A 67 -1.76 -13.22 0.62
N SER A 68 -1.20 -12.04 0.35
CA SER A 68 -1.83 -10.77 0.71
C SER A 68 -3.11 -10.51 -0.07
N PHE A 69 -3.18 -10.85 -1.36
CA PHE A 69 -4.39 -10.67 -2.16
C PHE A 69 -5.54 -11.57 -1.67
N ARG A 70 -5.24 -12.79 -1.21
CA ARG A 70 -6.24 -13.72 -0.66
C ARG A 70 -6.80 -13.24 0.68
N ASN A 71 -5.97 -12.63 1.52
CA ASN A 71 -6.37 -12.05 2.80
C ASN A 71 -5.85 -10.61 2.94
N PRO A 72 -6.55 -9.63 2.35
CA PRO A 72 -6.05 -8.26 2.12
C PRO A 72 -6.15 -7.37 3.36
N THR A 73 -5.65 -7.85 4.49
CA THR A 73 -5.45 -7.08 5.73
C THR A 73 -4.24 -6.15 5.59
N LEU A 74 -4.21 -5.04 6.32
CA LEU A 74 -3.09 -4.12 6.41
C LEU A 74 -1.77 -4.84 6.69
N GLU A 75 -1.74 -5.74 7.68
CA GLU A 75 -0.54 -6.55 8.01
C GLU A 75 0.03 -7.29 6.78
N ASN A 76 -0.80 -8.11 6.11
CA ASN A 76 -0.37 -8.83 4.90
C ASN A 76 0.04 -7.89 3.75
N ILE A 77 -0.57 -6.71 3.62
CA ILE A 77 -0.17 -5.72 2.61
C ILE A 77 1.18 -5.10 2.95
N LEU A 78 1.44 -4.78 4.23
CA LEU A 78 2.72 -4.28 4.72
C LEU A 78 3.83 -5.31 4.54
N ASP A 79 3.57 -6.57 4.88
CA ASP A 79 4.51 -7.68 4.64
C ASP A 79 4.96 -7.74 3.18
N PHE A 80 4.00 -7.67 2.26
CA PHE A 80 4.33 -7.62 0.83
C PHE A 80 5.08 -6.33 0.45
N ALA A 81 4.66 -5.18 0.99
CA ALA A 81 5.24 -3.89 0.64
C ALA A 81 6.70 -3.74 1.09
N ARG A 82 7.13 -4.44 2.15
CA ARG A 82 8.53 -4.47 2.62
C ARG A 82 9.52 -5.00 1.59
N HIS A 83 9.06 -5.73 0.57
CA HIS A 83 9.91 -6.12 -0.56
C HIS A 83 10.33 -4.93 -1.44
N PHE A 84 9.57 -3.84 -1.43
CA PHE A 84 9.71 -2.69 -2.34
C PHE A 84 10.02 -1.37 -1.61
N ILE A 85 9.60 -1.24 -0.35
CA ILE A 85 9.66 -0.02 0.43
C ILE A 85 10.37 -0.31 1.75
N LYS A 86 11.53 0.32 1.98
CA LYS A 86 12.32 0.12 3.22
C LYS A 86 11.62 0.64 4.47
N ASP A 87 10.86 1.73 4.34
CA ASP A 87 10.32 2.47 5.48
C ASP A 87 8.78 2.51 5.47
N VAL A 88 8.18 1.36 5.16
CA VAL A 88 6.72 1.23 4.99
C VAL A 88 5.95 1.59 6.27
N ASP A 89 6.52 1.29 7.44
CA ASP A 89 5.88 1.52 8.73
C ASP A 89 5.79 3.02 9.06
N ASN A 90 6.71 3.86 8.55
CA ASN A 90 6.60 5.31 8.71
C ASN A 90 5.56 5.93 7.78
N ILE A 91 5.40 5.42 6.55
CA ILE A 91 4.36 5.91 5.62
C ILE A 91 2.97 5.76 6.25
N ILE A 92 2.68 4.57 6.79
CA ILE A 92 1.38 4.30 7.39
C ILE A 92 1.16 5.10 8.68
N LYS A 93 2.18 5.27 9.52
CA LYS A 93 2.11 6.11 10.72
C LYS A 93 1.81 7.57 10.38
N ILE A 94 2.48 8.12 9.37
CA ILE A 94 2.25 9.50 8.91
C ILE A 94 0.82 9.64 8.38
N SER A 95 0.35 8.68 7.56
CA SER A 95 -1.01 8.71 7.02
C SER A 95 -2.07 8.67 8.14
N ALA A 96 -1.94 7.73 9.08
CA ALA A 96 -2.85 7.61 10.22
C ALA A 96 -2.78 8.84 11.15
N PHE A 97 -1.60 9.41 11.38
CA PHE A 97 -1.46 10.62 12.20
C PHE A 97 -2.09 11.85 11.54
N ASN A 98 -1.89 12.02 10.23
CA ASN A 98 -2.52 13.11 9.49
C ASN A 98 -4.04 13.03 9.61
N GLU A 99 -4.62 11.82 9.53
CA GLU A 99 -6.04 11.61 9.74
C GLU A 99 -6.49 12.05 11.14
N ILE A 100 -5.82 11.58 12.20
CA ILE A 100 -6.15 11.99 13.58
C ILE A 100 -6.10 13.51 13.71
N TYR A 101 -5.09 14.16 13.13
CA TYR A 101 -4.94 15.62 13.14
C TYR A 101 -6.07 16.33 12.38
N TYR A 102 -6.45 15.84 11.20
CA TYR A 102 -7.59 16.41 10.46
C TYR A 102 -8.90 16.25 11.23
N ASP A 103 -9.13 15.09 11.83
CA ASP A 103 -10.34 14.83 12.60
C ASP A 103 -10.42 15.71 13.86
N THR A 104 -9.32 15.88 14.59
CA THR A 104 -9.30 16.74 15.79
C THR A 104 -9.41 18.22 15.43
N VAL A 105 -8.59 18.71 14.50
CA VAL A 105 -8.53 20.15 14.20
C VAL A 105 -9.77 20.66 13.46
N PHE A 106 -10.37 19.87 12.57
CA PHE A 106 -11.48 20.35 11.74
C PHE A 106 -12.88 19.90 12.20
N LYS A 107 -13.02 18.88 13.07
CA LYS A 107 -14.32 18.63 13.73
C LYS A 107 -14.60 19.66 14.83
N ASP A 108 -13.57 20.10 15.55
CA ASP A 108 -13.72 21.11 16.61
C ASP A 108 -14.10 22.49 16.05
N VAL A 109 -13.59 22.87 14.87
CA VAL A 109 -13.99 24.11 14.18
C VAL A 109 -15.47 24.09 13.79
N LYS A 110 -16.02 22.94 13.38
CA LYS A 110 -17.45 22.82 13.02
C LYS A 110 -18.39 22.81 14.23
N LEU A 111 -17.89 22.58 15.44
CA LEU A 111 -18.70 22.61 16.67
C LEU A 111 -18.75 24.01 17.30
N ASN A 112 -17.74 24.84 17.06
CA ASN A 112 -17.66 26.20 17.61
C ASN A 112 -18.34 27.28 16.75
N ASP A 113 -18.88 26.92 15.58
CA ASP A 113 -19.66 27.81 14.69
C ASP A 113 -21.19 27.66 14.88
N LYS A 114 -21.66 27.09 16.00
CA LYS A 114 -23.08 27.02 16.39
C LYS A 114 -23.34 27.74 17.70
#